data_AF-A0A1C5F5K1-F1
#
_entry.id   AF-A0A1C5F5K1-F1
#
_cell.length_a   1.000
_cell.length_b   1.000
_cell.length_c   1.000
_cell.angle_alpha   90.00
_cell.angle_beta   90.00
_cell.angle_gamma   90.00
#
_symmetry.space_group_name_H-M   'P 1'
#
loop_
_entity.id
_entity.type
_entity.pdbx_description
1 polymer ?
#
loop_
_entity_poly.entity_id
_entity_poly.type
_entity_poly.pdbx_seq_one_letter_code
_entity_poly.pdbx_strand_id
1 'polypeptide(L)'
;MRRLFPVTDQTVPAEGRAEEGAAEDRAAADREWTLDELADAYAYPSAARADGRPWLRANMVSTLDGAAQHDGRSQTISSAADMRIFGTLRGLADAVVVGAETVRLEGYRPARAREAFAARRAAAGQGP
;
A
#
# COMPACT_ATOMS: atom_id res chain seq x y z
N MET A 1 -4.24 -3.85 -30.30
CA MET A 1 -3.43 -4.70 -29.40
C MET A 1 -2.50 -3.80 -28.61
N ARG A 2 -2.74 -3.62 -27.30
CA ARG A 2 -1.81 -2.88 -26.43
C ARG A 2 -0.59 -3.78 -26.20
N ARG A 3 0.60 -3.31 -26.58
CA ARG A 3 1.85 -3.99 -26.24
C ARG A 3 2.02 -3.90 -24.72
N LEU A 4 2.03 -5.04 -24.04
CA LEU A 4 2.60 -5.16 -22.70
C LEU A 4 4.08 -4.77 -22.81
N PHE A 5 4.52 -3.81 -22.00
CA PHE A 5 5.94 -3.53 -21.86
C PHE A 5 6.62 -4.79 -21.30
N PRO A 6 7.80 -5.18 -21.82
CA PRO A 6 8.51 -6.32 -21.27
C PRO A 6 8.85 -6.06 -19.80
N VAL A 7 8.55 -7.02 -18.93
CA VAL A 7 9.04 -7.04 -17.54
C VAL A 7 10.55 -7.26 -17.62
N THR A 8 11.34 -6.21 -17.40
CA THR A 8 12.81 -6.26 -17.48
C THR A 8 13.45 -6.76 -16.20
N ASP A 9 12.73 -6.68 -15.08
CA ASP A 9 13.22 -7.04 -13.76
C ASP A 9 12.35 -8.15 -13.19
N GLN A 10 12.90 -9.37 -13.15
CA GLN A 10 12.31 -10.44 -12.33
C GLN A 10 12.73 -10.24 -10.89
N THR A 11 11.80 -10.40 -9.94
CA THR A 11 12.15 -10.58 -8.53
C THR A 11 12.99 -11.86 -8.43
N VAL A 12 14.31 -11.71 -8.35
CA VAL A 12 15.20 -12.83 -8.09
C VAL A 12 14.79 -13.48 -6.77
N PRO A 13 14.62 -14.82 -6.72
CA PRO A 13 14.51 -15.52 -5.45
C PRO A 13 15.72 -15.14 -4.61
N ALA A 14 15.53 -14.96 -3.30
CA ALA A 14 16.62 -14.73 -2.37
C ALA A 14 17.48 -16.01 -2.26
N GLU A 15 18.32 -16.26 -3.26
CA GLU A 15 19.32 -17.31 -3.20
C GLU A 15 20.47 -16.82 -2.32
N GLY A 16 20.62 -17.42 -1.13
CA GLY A 16 21.86 -17.31 -0.36
C GLY A 16 21.80 -16.64 1.01
N ARG A 17 20.64 -16.50 1.66
CA ARG A 17 20.60 -16.29 3.13
C ARG A 17 20.27 -17.62 3.82
N ALA A 18 21.25 -18.09 4.60
CA ALA A 18 21.30 -19.34 5.36
C ALA A 18 19.94 -19.95 5.72
N GLU A 19 19.81 -21.26 5.46
CA GLU A 19 18.58 -22.06 5.61
C GLU A 19 17.94 -22.01 7.00
N GLU A 20 18.68 -21.66 8.05
CA GLU A 20 18.14 -21.48 9.41
C GLU A 20 17.36 -20.16 9.56
N GLY A 21 17.84 -19.06 8.97
CA GLY A 21 17.14 -17.77 8.99
C GLY A 21 15.92 -17.76 8.07
N ALA A 22 15.95 -18.51 6.95
CA ALA A 22 14.87 -18.57 5.98
C ALA A 22 13.61 -19.31 6.49
N ALA A 23 13.76 -20.26 7.41
CA ALA A 23 12.64 -20.96 8.02
C ALA A 23 11.91 -20.08 9.05
N GLU A 24 12.66 -19.31 9.85
CA GLU A 24 12.11 -18.30 10.75
C GLU A 24 11.48 -17.12 9.97
N ASP A 25 12.10 -16.68 8.87
CA ASP A 25 11.55 -15.65 7.97
C ASP A 25 10.25 -16.12 7.28
N ARG A 26 10.16 -17.39 6.88
CA ARG A 26 8.93 -17.99 6.31
C ARG A 26 7.82 -18.11 7.36
N ALA A 27 8.14 -18.56 8.57
CA ALA A 27 7.18 -18.60 9.66
C ALA A 27 6.72 -17.19 10.08
N ALA A 28 7.59 -16.18 10.00
CA ALA A 28 7.26 -14.78 10.17
C ALA A 28 6.45 -14.20 8.99
N ALA A 29 6.62 -14.73 7.77
CA ALA A 29 5.85 -14.33 6.58
C ALA A 29 4.43 -14.92 6.56
N ASP A 30 4.22 -16.10 7.15
CA ASP A 30 2.92 -16.79 7.15
C ASP A 30 1.94 -16.30 8.24
N ARG A 31 2.38 -15.41 9.14
CA ARG A 31 1.49 -14.78 10.13
C ARG A 31 0.87 -13.49 9.60
N GLU A 32 -0.27 -13.12 10.19
CA GLU A 32 -0.89 -11.85 9.91
C GLU A 32 -0.07 -10.68 10.50
N TRP A 33 0.25 -9.69 9.65
CA TRP A 33 0.93 -8.46 10.09
C TRP A 33 -0.06 -7.52 10.77
N THR A 34 0.34 -6.86 11.85
CA THR A 34 -0.46 -5.82 12.50
C THR A 34 -0.53 -4.55 11.65
N LEU A 35 -1.47 -3.64 11.97
CA LEU A 35 -1.55 -2.34 11.27
C LEU A 35 -0.31 -1.47 11.51
N ASP A 36 0.31 -1.56 12.69
CA ASP A 36 1.54 -0.82 13.01
C ASP A 36 2.73 -1.37 12.22
N GLU A 37 2.87 -2.69 12.12
CA GLU A 37 3.92 -3.31 11.29
C GLU A 37 3.76 -2.92 9.81
N LEU A 38 2.53 -2.95 9.28
CA LEU A 38 2.25 -2.44 7.94
C LEU A 38 2.58 -0.93 7.83
N ALA A 39 2.25 -0.15 8.87
CA ALA A 39 2.49 1.29 8.86
C ALA A 39 3.99 1.63 8.88
N ASP A 40 4.81 0.83 9.57
CA ASP A 40 6.26 0.96 9.60
C ASP A 40 6.88 0.55 8.27
N ALA A 41 6.46 -0.58 7.70
CA ALA A 41 6.93 -1.04 6.39
C ALA A 41 6.63 -0.02 5.26
N TYR A 42 5.52 0.69 5.36
CA TYR A 42 5.10 1.72 4.40
C TYR A 42 5.31 3.16 4.90
N ALA A 43 6.18 3.38 5.89
CA ALA A 43 6.46 4.73 6.38
C ALA A 43 6.97 5.65 5.24
N TYR A 44 6.62 6.93 5.30
CA TYR A 44 7.22 7.92 4.40
C TYR A 44 8.70 8.14 4.78
N PRO A 45 9.60 8.36 3.82
CA PRO A 45 11.02 8.56 4.13
C PRO A 45 11.27 9.74 5.07
N SER A 46 11.98 9.51 6.17
CA SER A 46 12.29 10.53 7.18
C SER A 46 13.09 11.71 6.61
N ALA A 47 14.00 11.45 5.67
CA ALA A 47 14.78 12.48 4.99
C ALA A 47 13.92 13.47 4.19
N ALA A 48 12.90 12.99 3.48
CA ALA A 48 11.99 13.88 2.74
C ALA A 48 11.25 14.84 3.70
N ARG A 49 10.89 14.33 4.88
CA ARG A 49 10.22 15.09 5.93
C ARG A 49 11.14 16.12 6.59
N ALA A 50 12.42 15.77 6.82
CA ALA A 50 13.41 16.67 7.38
C ALA A 50 13.69 17.88 6.46
N ASP A 51 13.69 17.66 5.15
CA ASP A 51 13.91 18.71 4.14
C ASP A 51 12.64 19.51 3.79
N GLY A 52 11.50 19.20 4.43
CA GLY A 52 10.21 19.82 4.12
C GLY A 52 9.69 19.53 2.70
N ARG A 53 10.22 18.51 2.02
CA ARG A 53 9.83 18.17 0.65
C ARG A 53 8.57 17.29 0.64
N PRO A 54 7.57 17.58 -0.21
CA PRO A 54 6.40 16.73 -0.32
C PRO A 54 6.79 15.36 -0.91
N TRP A 55 6.11 14.31 -0.45
CA TRP A 55 6.28 12.96 -1.00
C TRP A 55 4.97 12.49 -1.63
N LEU A 56 5.04 12.06 -2.89
CA LEU A 56 3.91 11.49 -3.61
C LEU A 56 4.06 9.97 -3.70
N ARG A 57 3.02 9.25 -3.29
CA ARG A 57 2.91 7.79 -3.45
C ARG A 57 1.68 7.48 -4.29
N ALA A 58 1.85 6.63 -5.30
CA ALA A 58 0.74 5.99 -6.00
C ALA A 58 0.53 4.58 -5.42
N ASN A 59 -0.72 4.20 -5.21
CA ASN A 59 -1.11 2.84 -4.83
C ASN A 59 -2.16 2.33 -5.82
N MET A 60 -1.88 1.21 -6.46
CA MET A 60 -2.70 0.62 -7.53
C MET A 60 -2.66 -0.90 -7.40
N VAL A 61 -3.70 -1.57 -7.91
CA VAL A 61 -3.75 -3.01 -8.09
C VAL A 61 -3.96 -3.32 -9.58
N SER A 62 -3.39 -4.42 -10.04
CA SER A 62 -3.62 -4.92 -11.40
C SER A 62 -3.72 -6.43 -11.41
N THR A 63 -4.46 -6.96 -12.38
CA THR A 63 -4.39 -8.37 -12.76
C THR A 63 -3.02 -8.71 -13.34
N LEU A 64 -2.74 -10.00 -13.51
CA LEU A 64 -1.46 -10.49 -14.06
C LEU A 64 -1.19 -10.00 -15.50
N ASP A 65 -2.25 -9.80 -16.28
CA ASP A 65 -2.17 -9.23 -17.64
C ASP A 65 -2.23 -7.69 -17.67
N GLY A 66 -2.20 -7.05 -16.50
CA GLY A 66 -2.08 -5.59 -16.36
C GLY A 66 -3.40 -4.82 -16.44
N ALA A 67 -4.55 -5.48 -16.32
CA ALA A 67 -5.84 -4.79 -16.22
C ALA A 67 -6.00 -4.16 -14.82
N ALA A 68 -6.41 -2.90 -14.77
CA ALA A 68 -6.64 -2.16 -13.53
C ALA A 68 -8.07 -2.34 -12.96
N GLN A 69 -8.95 -3.02 -13.69
CA GLN A 69 -10.35 -3.22 -13.32
C GLN A 69 -10.94 -4.45 -13.99
N HIS A 70 -11.95 -5.04 -13.33
CA HIS A 70 -12.86 -6.03 -13.91
C HIS A 70 -14.30 -5.54 -13.68
N ASP A 71 -15.11 -5.54 -14.74
CA ASP A 71 -16.46 -4.96 -14.75
C ASP A 71 -16.53 -3.49 -14.27
N GLY A 72 -15.53 -2.70 -14.65
CA GLY A 72 -15.47 -1.26 -14.37
C GLY A 72 -15.07 -0.90 -12.94
N ARG A 73 -14.62 -1.87 -12.13
CA ARG A 73 -14.16 -1.65 -10.75
C ARG A 73 -12.83 -2.34 -10.48
N SER A 74 -12.01 -1.70 -9.65
CA SER A 74 -10.77 -2.25 -9.11
C SER A 74 -11.02 -3.15 -7.90
N GLN A 75 -12.12 -2.92 -7.16
CA GLN A 75 -12.44 -3.73 -5.98
C GLN A 75 -12.56 -5.23 -6.27
N THR A 76 -13.04 -5.61 -7.46
CA THR A 76 -13.24 -7.01 -7.86
C THR A 76 -11.94 -7.78 -8.06
N ILE A 77 -10.83 -7.08 -8.30
CA ILE A 77 -9.49 -7.67 -8.47
C ILE A 77 -8.59 -7.48 -7.24
N SER A 78 -9.17 -6.96 -6.14
CA SER A 78 -8.50 -6.76 -4.86
C SER A 78 -8.70 -7.97 -3.93
N SER A 79 -8.02 -7.95 -2.78
CA SER A 79 -8.09 -8.96 -1.73
C SER A 79 -8.25 -8.31 -0.35
N ALA A 80 -8.56 -9.13 0.67
CA ALA A 80 -8.60 -8.65 2.06
C ALA A 80 -7.25 -8.06 2.49
N ALA A 81 -6.13 -8.67 2.07
CA ALA A 81 -4.79 -8.17 2.38
C ALA A 81 -4.52 -6.81 1.70
N ASP A 82 -4.86 -6.68 0.41
CA ASP A 82 -4.74 -5.41 -0.32
C ASP A 82 -5.57 -4.30 0.35
N MET A 83 -6.80 -4.60 0.78
CA MET A 83 -7.64 -3.63 1.48
C MET A 83 -7.08 -3.18 2.83
N ARG A 84 -6.33 -4.05 3.53
CA ARG A 84 -5.61 -3.68 4.75
C ARG A 84 -4.48 -2.72 4.44
N ILE A 85 -3.67 -3.02 3.42
CA ILE A 85 -2.60 -2.12 2.96
C ILE A 85 -3.19 -0.78 2.50
N PHE A 86 -4.18 -0.79 1.61
CA PHE A 86 -4.89 0.39 1.12
C PHE A 86 -5.37 1.29 2.27
N GLY A 87 -5.99 0.69 3.28
CA GLY A 87 -6.44 1.42 4.46
C GLY A 87 -5.31 1.95 5.34
N THR A 88 -4.18 1.24 5.43
CA THR A 88 -2.96 1.71 6.13
C THR A 88 -2.34 2.90 5.41
N LEU A 89 -2.15 2.82 4.09
CA LEU A 89 -1.58 3.90 3.29
C LEU A 89 -2.40 5.19 3.40
N ARG A 90 -3.73 5.08 3.41
CA ARG A 90 -4.63 6.22 3.66
C ARG A 90 -4.50 6.79 5.06
N GLY A 91 -4.26 5.96 6.07
CA GLY A 91 -4.04 6.40 7.44
C GLY A 91 -2.72 7.18 7.61
N LEU A 92 -1.71 6.85 6.81
CA LEU A 92 -0.40 7.51 6.81
C LEU A 92 -0.36 8.82 6.01
N ALA A 93 -1.23 8.95 5.01
CA ALA A 93 -1.22 10.11 4.11
C ALA A 93 -1.73 11.39 4.80
N ASP A 94 -1.13 12.53 4.46
CA ASP A 94 -1.66 13.85 4.82
C ASP A 94 -2.92 14.18 4.00
N ALA A 95 -2.90 13.82 2.73
CA ALA A 95 -4.01 14.00 1.79
C ALA A 95 -4.06 12.84 0.80
N VAL A 96 -5.28 12.53 0.34
CA VAL A 96 -5.52 11.51 -0.69
C VAL A 96 -6.08 12.18 -1.94
N VAL A 97 -5.36 12.06 -3.05
CA VAL A 97 -5.79 12.53 -4.37
C VAL A 97 -6.37 11.36 -5.14
N VAL A 98 -7.55 11.54 -5.72
CA VAL A 98 -8.27 10.49 -6.47
C VAL A 98 -9.01 11.09 -7.65
N GLY A 99 -9.04 10.37 -8.77
CA GLY A 99 -9.82 10.74 -9.95
C GLY A 99 -11.34 10.75 -9.65
N ALA A 100 -12.04 11.75 -10.15
CA ALA A 100 -13.46 11.95 -9.85
C ALA A 100 -14.35 10.81 -10.38
N GLU A 101 -13.99 10.16 -11.48
CA GLU A 101 -14.72 9.00 -12.00
C GLU A 101 -14.56 7.77 -11.09
N THR A 102 -13.33 7.51 -10.62
CA THR A 102 -13.06 6.46 -9.62
C THR A 102 -13.90 6.66 -8.35
N VAL A 103 -14.00 7.89 -7.85
CA VAL A 103 -14.84 8.20 -6.68
C VAL A 103 -16.30 7.77 -6.91
N ARG A 104 -16.83 8.00 -8.12
CA ARG A 104 -18.23 7.66 -8.46
C ARG A 104 -18.43 6.17 -8.64
N LEU A 105 -17.54 5.50 -9.38
CA LEU A 105 -17.66 4.07 -9.70
C LEU A 105 -17.39 3.18 -8.48
N GLU A 106 -16.42 3.55 -7.65
CA GLU A 106 -16.05 2.79 -6.44
C GLU A 106 -16.87 3.22 -5.20
N GLY A 107 -17.76 4.20 -5.34
CA GLY A 107 -18.63 4.65 -4.25
C GLY A 107 -17.88 5.24 -3.06
N TYR A 108 -16.75 5.93 -3.29
CA TYR A 108 -15.95 6.48 -2.21
C TYR A 108 -16.74 7.49 -1.38
N ARG A 109 -16.62 7.32 -0.06
CA ARG A 109 -17.19 8.21 0.95
C ARG A 109 -16.10 9.12 1.52
N PRO A 110 -16.47 10.21 2.22
CA PRO A 110 -15.50 11.01 2.95
C PRO A 110 -14.59 10.13 3.81
N ALA A 111 -13.29 10.43 3.78
CA ALA A 111 -12.32 9.73 4.60
C ALA A 111 -12.70 9.89 6.08
N ARG A 112 -12.55 8.80 6.84
CA ARG A 112 -12.78 8.80 8.29
C ARG A 112 -11.44 8.55 8.98
N ALA A 113 -11.19 9.33 10.03
CA ALA A 113 -10.10 9.07 10.95
C ALA A 113 -10.18 7.63 11.47
N ARG A 114 -9.06 6.91 11.42
CA ARG A 114 -8.97 5.54 11.96
C ARG A 114 -8.26 5.64 13.31
N GLU A 115 -8.94 5.21 14.36
CA GLU A 115 -8.42 5.27 15.73
C GLU A 115 -7.05 4.59 15.85
N ALA A 116 -6.86 3.45 15.16
CA ALA A 116 -5.59 2.74 15.10
C ALA A 116 -4.39 3.60 14.64
N PHE A 117 -4.61 4.68 13.89
CA PHE A 117 -3.55 5.58 13.43
C PHE A 117 -3.52 6.93 14.15
N ALA A 118 -4.46 7.20 15.07
CA ALA A 118 -4.58 8.52 15.70
C ALA A 118 -3.29 8.96 16.42
N ALA A 119 -2.70 8.06 17.22
CA ALA A 119 -1.45 8.34 17.93
C ALA A 119 -0.29 8.62 16.96
N ARG A 120 -0.19 7.84 15.87
CA ARG A 120 0.85 8.01 14.84
C ARG A 120 0.68 9.32 14.09
N ARG A 121 -0.56 9.66 13.71
CA ARG A 121 -0.89 10.93 13.05
C ARG A 121 -0.55 12.12 13.94
N ALA A 122 -0.90 12.06 15.23
CA ALA A 122 -0.56 13.10 16.20
C ALA A 122 0.97 13.25 16.38
N ALA A 123 1.71 12.13 16.50
CA ALA A 123 3.17 12.15 16.57
C ALA A 123 3.81 12.75 15.30
N ALA A 124 3.15 12.60 14.16
CA ALA A 124 3.51 13.22 12.89
C ALA A 124 2.85 14.60 12.68
N GLY A 125 2.23 15.23 13.68
CA GLY A 125 1.59 16.54 13.53
C GLY A 125 0.51 16.61 12.43
N GLN A 126 -0.06 15.46 12.05
CA GLN A 126 -1.13 15.36 11.06
C GLN A 126 -2.48 15.62 11.74
N GLY A 127 -3.43 16.17 10.99
CA GLY A 127 -4.81 16.31 11.47
C GLY A 127 -5.48 14.95 11.72
N PRO A 128 -6.52 14.91 12.58
CA PRO A 128 -7.24 13.67 12.89
C PRO A 128 -7.84 13.00 11.66
#